data_AF-A0A6A3L814-F1
#
_entry.id   AF-A0A6A3L814-F1
#
_cell.length_a   1.000
_cell.length_b   1.000
_cell.length_c   1.000
_cell.angle_alpha   90.00
_cell.angle_beta   90.00
_cell.angle_gamma   90.00
#
_symmetry.space_group_name_H-M   'P 1'
#
loop_
_entity.id
_entity.type
_entity.pdbx_description
1 polymer ?
#
loop_
_entity_poly.entity_id
_entity_poly.type
_entity_poly.pdbx_seq_one_letter_code
_entity_poly.pdbx_strand_id
1 'polypeptide(L)'
;MVANRDLCAFFFEPQGHALHRCKLCGADRKQLPGTGYSILVSHLVSRHEDFRVQYATHNRGTVQPLQAFGFVSEETSHRYHWLRWVVERRMSLCEVDDERTRAMSKLLPTNSKALKADIMTVTAKLEA
;
A
#
# COMPACT_ATOMS: atom_id res chain seq x y z
N MET A 1 18.45 2.97 -4.65
CA MET A 1 19.24 1.90 -4.02
C MET A 1 18.36 1.23 -2.97
N VAL A 2 18.28 -0.10 -2.95
CA VAL A 2 17.52 -0.83 -1.91
C VAL A 2 18.29 -0.75 -0.60
N ALA A 3 17.63 -0.44 0.52
CA ALA A 3 18.31 -0.39 1.81
C ALA A 3 18.69 -1.80 2.28
N ASN A 4 19.89 -1.96 2.82
CA ASN A 4 20.37 -3.26 3.33
C ASN A 4 19.45 -3.87 4.39
N ARG A 5 18.77 -3.02 5.18
CA ARG A 5 17.75 -3.43 6.14
C ARG A 5 16.62 -4.21 5.46
N ASP A 6 16.13 -3.71 4.34
CA ASP A 6 14.95 -4.26 3.67
C ASP A 6 15.29 -5.59 2.97
N LEU A 7 16.50 -5.70 2.41
CA LEU A 7 17.04 -6.98 1.92
C LEU A 7 17.16 -8.01 3.05
N CYS A 8 17.66 -7.59 4.21
CA CYS A 8 17.82 -8.50 5.34
C CYS A 8 16.49 -8.96 5.91
N ALA A 9 15.49 -8.07 6.03
CA ALA A 9 14.13 -8.44 6.44
C ALA A 9 13.48 -9.44 5.46
N PHE A 10 13.75 -9.28 4.17
CA PHE A 10 13.21 -10.16 3.14
C PHE A 10 13.87 -11.55 3.18
N PHE A 11 15.20 -11.63 3.14
CA PHE A 11 15.93 -12.89 2.96
C PHE A 11 16.29 -13.64 4.24
N PHE A 12 16.13 -13.03 5.42
CA PHE A 12 16.52 -13.66 6.68
C PHE A 12 15.36 -13.71 7.67
N GLU A 13 15.36 -14.76 8.48
CA GLU A 13 14.44 -14.95 9.59
C GLU A 13 15.23 -14.83 10.91
N PRO A 14 14.82 -13.97 11.86
CA PRO A 14 15.48 -13.85 13.15
C PRO A 14 15.20 -15.09 14.01
N GLN A 15 16.26 -15.74 14.50
CA GLN A 15 16.19 -16.93 15.36
C GLN A 15 16.43 -16.61 16.84
N GLY A 16 16.62 -15.33 17.19
CA GLY A 16 17.01 -14.89 18.53
C GLY A 16 18.54 -14.85 18.73
N HIS A 17 19.00 -14.25 19.84
CA HIS A 17 20.43 -14.12 20.18
C HIS A 17 21.34 -13.60 19.04
N ALA A 18 20.81 -12.68 18.24
CA ALA A 18 21.52 -12.10 17.11
C ALA A 18 21.88 -13.12 15.99
N LEU A 19 21.11 -14.21 15.91
CA LEU A 19 21.20 -15.20 14.85
C LEU A 19 20.10 -14.98 13.80
N HIS A 20 20.48 -15.07 12.54
CA HIS A 20 19.63 -14.88 11.38
C HIS A 20 19.76 -16.07 10.44
N ARG A 21 18.65 -16.74 10.15
CA ARG A 21 18.60 -17.86 9.21
C ARG A 21 18.32 -17.35 7.81
N CYS A 22 19.16 -17.68 6.85
CA CYS A 22 18.90 -17.38 5.45
C CYS A 22 17.74 -18.24 4.93
N LYS A 23 16.71 -17.61 4.36
CA LYS A 23 15.54 -18.31 3.79
C LYS A 23 15.86 -19.04 2.47
N LEU A 24 16.95 -18.67 1.79
CA LEU A 24 17.34 -19.25 0.49
C LEU A 24 18.15 -20.55 0.64
N CYS A 25 19.02 -20.63 1.65
CA CYS A 25 19.88 -21.80 1.86
C CYS A 25 19.81 -22.42 3.25
N GLY A 26 19.00 -21.87 4.16
CA GLY A 26 18.88 -22.36 5.54
C GLY A 26 20.09 -22.07 6.44
N ALA A 27 21.14 -21.42 5.94
CA ALA A 27 22.35 -21.16 6.70
C ALA A 27 22.13 -20.12 7.80
N ASP A 28 22.60 -20.41 9.00
CA ASP A 28 22.55 -19.50 10.14
C ASP A 28 23.74 -18.53 10.13
N ARG A 29 23.45 -17.25 10.35
CA ARG A 29 24.41 -16.16 10.36
C ARG A 29 24.27 -15.34 11.62
N LYS A 30 25.37 -15.20 12.36
CA LYS A 30 25.44 -14.36 13.55
C LYS A 30 25.72 -12.91 13.15
N GLN A 31 24.85 -12.00 13.55
CA GLN A 31 25.01 -10.56 13.41
C GLN A 31 25.25 -9.98 14.80
N LEU A 32 26.46 -9.50 15.08
CA LEU A 32 26.74 -8.91 16.40
C LEU A 32 25.93 -7.60 16.58
N PRO A 33 25.42 -7.32 17.79
CA PRO A 33 24.79 -6.03 18.10
C PRO A 33 25.72 -4.88 17.71
N GLY A 34 25.22 -3.92 16.92
CA GLY A 34 26.01 -2.76 16.47
C GLY A 34 26.82 -2.93 15.18
N THR A 35 26.90 -4.13 14.59
CA THR A 35 27.68 -4.36 13.34
C THR A 35 26.91 -4.11 12.03
N GLY A 36 25.64 -3.70 12.12
CA GLY A 36 24.80 -3.43 10.96
C GLY A 36 24.49 -4.69 10.12
N TYR A 37 24.02 -4.47 8.89
CA TYR A 37 23.51 -5.50 7.98
C TYR A 37 24.56 -6.02 6.97
N SER A 38 25.80 -5.51 7.04
CA SER A 38 26.85 -5.80 6.05
C SER A 38 27.20 -7.28 5.97
N ILE A 39 27.21 -7.98 7.12
CA ILE A 39 27.50 -9.42 7.21
C ILE A 39 26.44 -10.25 6.46
N LEU A 40 25.17 -9.92 6.65
CA LEU A 40 24.06 -10.62 6.01
C LEU A 40 24.02 -10.35 4.50
N VAL A 41 24.25 -9.10 4.09
CA VAL A 41 24.30 -8.75 2.65
C VAL A 41 25.52 -9.37 1.97
N SER A 42 26.68 -9.43 2.64
CA SER A 42 27.87 -10.10 2.13
C SER A 42 27.62 -11.60 1.90
N HIS A 43 26.85 -12.24 2.79
CA HIS A 43 26.41 -13.62 2.58
C HIS A 43 25.55 -13.76 1.31
N LEU A 44 24.60 -12.85 1.07
CA LEU A 44 23.79 -12.86 -0.15
C LEU A 44 24.64 -12.72 -1.41
N VAL A 45 25.57 -11.75 -1.43
CA VAL A 45 26.45 -11.51 -2.58
C VAL A 45 27.34 -12.72 -2.89
N SER A 46 27.83 -13.41 -1.86
CA SER A 46 28.77 -14.53 -2.04
C SER A 46 28.10 -15.88 -2.34
N ARG A 47 26.82 -16.06 -1.97
CA ARG A 47 26.13 -17.37 -2.04
C ARG A 47 24.89 -17.39 -2.93
N HIS A 48 24.38 -16.24 -3.32
CA HIS A 48 23.12 -16.12 -4.06
C HIS A 48 23.27 -15.08 -5.17
N GLU A 49 23.69 -15.49 -6.36
CA GLU A 49 23.94 -14.58 -7.50
C GLU A 49 22.70 -13.75 -7.89
N ASP A 50 21.52 -14.39 -7.88
CA ASP A 50 20.25 -13.79 -8.32
C ASP A 50 19.43 -13.09 -7.22
N PHE A 51 19.97 -12.94 -6.00
CA PHE A 51 19.19 -12.43 -4.86
C PHE A 51 18.59 -11.04 -5.15
N ARG A 52 19.30 -10.20 -5.91
CA ARG A 52 18.80 -8.87 -6.29
C ARG A 52 17.63 -8.95 -7.26
N VAL A 53 17.66 -9.89 -8.20
CA VAL A 53 16.57 -10.12 -9.16
C VAL A 53 15.35 -10.68 -8.43
N GLN A 54 15.53 -11.63 -7.52
CA GLN A 54 14.44 -12.17 -6.70
C GLN A 54 13.78 -11.09 -5.84
N TYR A 55 14.57 -10.23 -5.20
CA TYR A 55 14.05 -9.09 -4.45
C TYR A 55 13.32 -8.10 -5.36
N ALA A 56 13.88 -7.78 -6.53
CA ALA A 56 13.26 -6.88 -7.49
C ALA A 56 11.94 -7.45 -8.05
N THR A 57 11.86 -8.74 -8.34
CA THR A 57 10.63 -9.41 -8.79
C THR A 57 9.56 -9.42 -7.71
N HIS A 58 9.93 -9.68 -6.45
CA HIS A 58 9.02 -9.58 -5.32
C HIS A 58 8.52 -8.13 -5.12
N ASN A 59 9.43 -7.16 -5.19
CA ASN A 59 9.10 -5.74 -5.06
C ASN A 59 8.37 -5.17 -6.31
N ARG A 60 8.45 -5.82 -7.46
CA ARG A 60 7.54 -5.51 -8.60
C ARG A 60 6.10 -5.91 -8.29
N GLY A 61 5.87 -6.84 -7.35
CA GLY A 61 4.55 -7.14 -6.81
C GLY A 61 3.98 -6.01 -5.93
N THR A 62 4.82 -5.15 -5.36
CA THR A 62 4.40 -3.99 -4.56
C THR A 62 4.23 -2.71 -5.38
N VAL A 63 4.88 -2.62 -6.55
CA VAL A 63 4.61 -1.60 -7.57
C VAL A 63 3.74 -2.22 -8.66
N GLN A 64 2.47 -2.44 -8.35
CA GLN A 64 1.52 -2.87 -9.38
C GLN A 64 1.50 -1.81 -10.51
N PRO A 65 1.61 -2.22 -11.79
CA PRO A 65 1.45 -1.29 -12.89
C PRO A 65 0.06 -0.66 -12.83
N LEU A 66 -0.11 0.57 -13.32
CA LEU A 66 -1.40 1.28 -13.27
C LEU A 66 -2.56 0.44 -13.85
N GLN A 67 -2.26 -0.39 -14.85
CA GLN A 67 -3.20 -1.31 -15.48
C GLN A 67 -3.68 -2.44 -14.55
N ALA A 68 -2.88 -2.83 -13.54
CA ALA A 68 -3.24 -3.87 -12.58
C ALA A 68 -4.21 -3.38 -11.49
N PHE A 69 -4.35 -2.06 -11.31
CA PHE A 69 -5.39 -1.50 -10.44
C PHE A 69 -6.80 -1.63 -11.02
N GLY A 70 -6.92 -2.03 -12.30
CA GLY A 70 -8.19 -2.27 -12.98
C GLY A 70 -9.05 -1.01 -13.07
N PHE A 71 -10.37 -1.22 -13.19
CA PHE A 71 -11.36 -0.16 -13.13
C PHE A 71 -11.89 -0.02 -11.71
N VAL A 72 -12.29 1.20 -11.34
CA VAL A 72 -13.00 1.44 -10.08
C VAL A 72 -14.32 0.66 -10.06
N SER A 73 -14.72 0.16 -8.89
CA SER A 73 -16.03 -0.49 -8.75
C SER A 73 -17.16 0.49 -9.08
N GLU A 74 -18.29 -0.02 -9.54
CA GLU A 74 -19.49 0.79 -9.81
C GLU A 74 -19.89 1.60 -8.57
N GLU A 75 -19.90 0.98 -7.39
CA GLU A 75 -20.13 1.67 -6.12
C GLU A 75 -19.16 2.85 -5.88
N THR A 76 -17.87 2.63 -6.12
CA THR A 76 -16.84 3.69 -5.99
C THR A 76 -17.10 4.83 -6.97
N SER A 77 -17.50 4.50 -8.20
CA SER A 77 -17.86 5.49 -9.23
C SER A 77 -19.07 6.34 -8.77
N HIS A 78 -20.13 5.71 -8.28
CA HIS A 78 -21.30 6.41 -7.75
C HIS A 78 -20.97 7.30 -6.55
N ARG A 79 -20.11 6.85 -5.62
CA ARG A 79 -19.64 7.69 -4.51
C ARG A 79 -18.82 8.88 -5.01
N TYR A 80 -17.97 8.69 -6.01
CA TYR A 80 -17.24 9.79 -6.65
C TYR A 80 -18.19 10.80 -7.32
N HIS A 81 -19.26 10.35 -7.96
CA HIS A 81 -20.28 11.25 -8.51
C HIS A 81 -21.01 12.06 -7.44
N TRP A 82 -21.30 11.47 -6.27
CA TRP A 82 -21.81 12.21 -5.11
C TRP A 82 -20.82 13.27 -4.61
N LEU A 83 -19.52 12.94 -4.52
CA LEU A 83 -18.47 13.89 -4.14
C LEU A 83 -18.45 15.08 -5.11
N ARG A 84 -18.44 14.77 -6.41
CA ARG A 84 -18.42 15.76 -7.48
C ARG A 84 -19.64 16.68 -7.41
N TRP A 85 -20.83 16.12 -7.18
CA TRP A 85 -22.06 16.89 -7.00
C TRP A 85 -21.94 17.91 -5.86
N VAL A 86 -21.48 17.47 -4.69
CA VAL A 86 -21.35 18.33 -3.50
C VAL A 86 -20.30 19.42 -3.72
N VAL A 87 -19.12 19.05 -4.24
CA VAL A 87 -17.98 19.95 -4.41
C VAL A 87 -18.19 20.95 -5.54
N GLU A 88 -18.56 20.49 -6.75
CA GLU A 88 -18.67 21.37 -7.92
C GLU A 88 -19.87 22.32 -7.83
N ARG A 89 -20.98 21.86 -7.23
CA ARG A 89 -22.20 22.68 -7.09
C ARG A 89 -22.28 23.42 -5.75
N ARG A 90 -21.28 23.27 -4.87
CA ARG A 90 -21.26 23.84 -3.53
C ARG A 90 -22.53 23.51 -2.72
N MET A 91 -22.99 22.27 -2.85
CA MET A 91 -24.19 21.81 -2.13
C MET A 91 -23.84 21.42 -0.70
N SER A 92 -24.84 21.44 0.17
CA SER A 92 -24.70 20.87 1.52
C SER A 92 -24.55 19.35 1.48
N LEU A 93 -23.77 18.78 2.40
CA LEU A 93 -23.68 17.33 2.57
C LEU A 93 -25.03 16.68 2.92
N CYS A 94 -25.96 17.41 3.53
CA CYS A 94 -27.28 16.88 3.88
C CYS A 94 -28.14 16.59 2.64
N GLU A 95 -27.84 17.17 1.49
CA GLU A 95 -28.55 16.91 0.22
C GLU A 95 -28.40 15.45 -0.22
N VAL A 96 -27.33 14.79 0.21
CA VAL A 96 -27.09 13.37 -0.07
C VAL A 96 -28.06 12.49 0.74
N ASP A 97 -28.54 12.99 1.87
CA ASP A 97 -29.55 12.34 2.71
C ASP A 97 -30.98 12.77 2.36
N ASP A 98 -31.15 13.82 1.55
CA ASP A 98 -32.45 14.29 1.11
C ASP A 98 -33.12 13.28 0.17
N GLU A 99 -34.33 12.86 0.52
CA GLU A 99 -35.06 11.81 -0.17
C GLU A 99 -35.40 12.21 -1.62
N ARG A 100 -35.72 13.48 -1.84
CA ARG A 100 -36.05 13.98 -3.18
C ARG A 100 -34.80 13.97 -4.07
N THR A 101 -33.66 14.37 -3.53
CA THR A 101 -32.37 14.36 -4.24
C THR A 101 -31.97 12.93 -4.59
N ARG A 102 -32.14 11.98 -3.65
CA ARG A 102 -31.90 10.55 -3.92
C ARG A 102 -32.78 10.04 -5.06
N ALA A 103 -34.08 10.31 -5.01
CA ALA A 103 -35.03 9.90 -6.03
C ALA A 103 -34.69 10.43 -7.44
N MET A 104 -34.07 11.61 -7.53
CA MET A 104 -33.69 12.23 -8.81
C MET A 104 -32.27 11.88 -9.28
N SER A 105 -31.35 11.55 -8.37
CA SER A 105 -29.91 11.47 -8.66
C SER A 105 -29.51 10.35 -9.62
N LYS A 106 -30.32 9.29 -9.77
CA LYS A 106 -29.94 8.01 -10.43
C LYS A 106 -28.66 7.38 -9.88
N LEU A 107 -28.15 7.85 -8.75
CA LEU A 107 -26.94 7.33 -8.12
C LEU A 107 -27.29 6.26 -7.09
N LEU A 108 -26.38 5.31 -6.86
CA LEU A 108 -26.53 4.38 -5.74
C LEU A 108 -26.65 5.17 -4.42
N PRO A 109 -27.55 4.75 -3.52
CA PRO A 109 -27.73 5.41 -2.24
C PRO A 109 -26.43 5.42 -1.42
N THR A 110 -26.13 6.56 -0.82
CA THR A 110 -25.07 6.72 0.19
C THR A 110 -25.59 7.64 1.30
N ASN A 111 -24.75 8.01 2.27
CA ASN A 111 -25.14 8.97 3.30
C ASN A 111 -24.08 10.04 3.53
N SER A 112 -24.50 11.16 4.12
CA SER A 112 -23.62 12.32 4.35
C SER A 112 -22.38 11.98 5.19
N LYS A 113 -22.49 11.07 6.17
CA LYS A 113 -21.36 10.66 7.01
C LYS A 113 -20.31 9.91 6.21
N ALA A 114 -20.75 8.98 5.37
CA ALA A 114 -19.89 8.18 4.51
C ALA A 114 -19.19 9.09 3.48
N LEU A 115 -19.94 10.00 2.85
CA LEU A 115 -19.38 10.95 1.90
C LEU A 115 -18.39 11.93 2.56
N LYS A 116 -18.68 12.39 3.79
CA LYS A 116 -17.76 13.22 4.56
C LYS A 116 -16.42 12.52 4.81
N ALA A 117 -16.44 11.24 5.17
CA ALA A 117 -15.23 10.46 5.36
C ALA A 117 -14.42 10.34 4.06
N ASP A 118 -15.09 10.18 2.92
CA ASP A 118 -14.45 10.15 1.61
C ASP A 118 -13.79 11.50 1.28
N ILE A 119 -14.49 12.63 1.51
CA ILE A 119 -13.92 13.98 1.34
C ILE A 119 -12.65 14.12 2.18
N MET A 120 -12.71 13.81 3.47
CA MET A 120 -11.55 13.93 4.37
C MET A 120 -10.37 13.08 3.90
N THR A 121 -10.65 11.86 3.42
CA THR A 121 -9.62 10.96 2.89
C THR A 121 -8.98 11.51 1.63
N VAL A 122 -9.78 12.07 0.72
CA VAL A 122 -9.28 12.69 -0.51
C VAL A 122 -8.46 13.93 -0.20
N THR A 123 -8.96 14.83 0.67
CA THR A 123 -8.23 16.04 1.10
C THR A 123 -6.88 15.69 1.71
N ALA A 124 -6.83 14.74 2.65
CA ALA A 124 -5.58 14.32 3.28
C ALA A 124 -4.56 13.77 2.27
N LYS A 125 -5.02 13.15 1.16
CA LYS A 125 -4.14 12.67 0.09
C LYS A 125 -3.72 13.73 -0.91
N LEU A 126 -4.46 14.84 -1.03
CA LEU A 126 -4.11 15.96 -1.91
C LEU A 126 -3.13 16.92 -1.25
N GLU A 127 -3.13 17.00 0.07
CA GLU A 127 -2.27 17.89 0.87
C GLU A 127 -0.96 17.23 1.34
N ALA A 128 -0.80 15.92 1.12
CA ALA A 128 0.39 15.14 1.48
C ALA A 128 1.37 15.01 0.31
#